data_AF-A0A8J3CUD9-F1
#
_entry.id   AF-A0A8J3CUD9-F1
#
_cell.length_a   1.000
_cell.length_b   1.000
_cell.length_c   1.000
_cell.angle_alpha   90.00
_cell.angle_beta   90.00
_cell.angle_gamma   90.00
#
_symmetry.space_group_name_H-M   'P 1'
#
loop_
_entity.id
_entity.type
_entity.pdbx_description
1 polymer ?
#
loop_
_entity_poly.entity_id
_entity_poly.type
_entity_poly.pdbx_seq_one_letter_code
_entity_poly.pdbx_strand_id
1 'polypeptide(L)'
;MLLLLATASFAQRSGQQVKDAKKALYDDPKWRKENYIINRDSAYANPYYALQKLRWGNQRFTEGRSIHPRQDADVINELAKGQQPFATIVGCSDSRVSAEILFDQGFGDLFVTRTAGQVMAQASYGTIEFASAALGTKLILVLGHSKCGAVEAAISLPENPPGHISTLINSIKPATKRYFGVSDNLLEFAVRQNVINQVNELRELEPVLSRMYQRGEILIVGGVYDLATGQVEFLEETMVDLPATKFSKKDIMGM
;
A
#
# COMPACT_ATOMS: atom_id res chain seq x y z
N MET A 1 -42.03 14.28 28.83
CA MET A 1 -41.58 13.45 27.68
C MET A 1 -41.52 14.21 26.34
N LEU A 2 -41.56 15.56 26.31
CA LEU A 2 -41.47 16.35 25.07
C LEU A 2 -40.12 17.05 24.84
N LEU A 3 -39.29 17.22 25.89
CA LEU A 3 -38.01 17.94 25.80
C LEU A 3 -36.84 17.10 25.25
N LEU A 4 -36.92 15.76 25.30
CA LEU A 4 -35.88 14.85 24.81
C LEU A 4 -35.97 14.57 23.29
N LEU A 5 -37.14 14.77 22.67
CA LEU A 5 -37.33 14.54 21.23
C LEU A 5 -36.83 15.73 20.37
N ALA A 6 -36.85 16.95 20.91
CA ALA A 6 -36.41 18.14 20.19
C ALA A 6 -34.87 18.24 20.10
N THR A 7 -34.14 17.82 21.14
CA THR A 7 -32.67 17.87 21.17
C THR A 7 -32.04 16.81 20.27
N ALA A 8 -32.62 15.60 20.20
CA ALA A 8 -32.21 14.56 19.26
C ALA A 8 -32.39 15.01 17.80
N SER A 9 -33.51 15.65 17.46
CA SER A 9 -33.78 16.17 16.11
C SER A 9 -32.81 17.28 15.68
N PHE A 10 -32.40 18.15 16.61
CA PHE A 10 -31.42 19.21 16.33
C PHE A 10 -29.99 18.66 16.17
N ALA A 11 -29.55 17.73 17.03
CA ALA A 11 -28.22 17.10 16.92
C ALA A 11 -28.09 16.21 15.67
N GLN A 12 -29.18 15.57 15.27
CA GLN A 12 -29.24 14.73 14.08
C GLN A 12 -29.28 15.58 12.79
N ARG A 13 -29.98 16.73 12.81
CA ARG A 13 -29.94 17.72 11.71
C ARG A 13 -28.58 18.40 11.57
N SER A 14 -27.92 18.76 12.67
CA SER A 14 -26.58 19.36 12.63
C SER A 14 -25.52 18.36 12.17
N GLY A 15 -25.59 17.11 12.62
CA GLY A 15 -24.73 16.02 12.14
C GLY A 15 -24.91 15.73 10.65
N GLN A 16 -26.14 15.76 10.15
CA GLN A 16 -26.43 15.57 8.72
C GLN A 16 -25.91 16.74 7.87
N GLN A 17 -26.12 17.99 8.30
CA GLN A 17 -25.57 19.16 7.60
C GLN A 17 -24.04 19.15 7.52
N VAL A 18 -23.35 18.72 8.58
CA VAL A 18 -21.88 18.58 8.57
C VAL A 18 -21.43 17.48 7.61
N LYS A 19 -22.16 16.35 7.56
CA LYS A 19 -21.90 15.26 6.59
C LYS A 19 -22.12 15.73 5.15
N ASP A 20 -23.19 16.46 4.88
CA ASP A 20 -23.52 16.97 3.55
C ASP A 20 -22.54 18.07 3.08
N ALA A 21 -22.10 18.95 3.98
CA ALA A 21 -21.08 19.96 3.68
C ALA A 21 -19.70 19.34 3.42
N LYS A 22 -19.30 18.32 4.20
CA LYS A 22 -18.09 17.53 3.89
C LYS A 22 -18.23 16.85 2.54
N LYS A 23 -19.37 16.21 2.24
CA LYS A 23 -19.60 15.55 0.95
C LYS A 23 -19.45 16.53 -0.23
N ALA A 24 -20.03 17.72 -0.14
CA ALA A 24 -19.91 18.75 -1.17
C ALA A 24 -18.45 19.20 -1.43
N LEU A 25 -17.61 19.27 -0.40
CA LEU A 25 -16.17 19.57 -0.55
C LEU A 25 -15.41 18.41 -1.20
N TYR A 26 -15.72 17.17 -0.84
CA TYR A 26 -15.09 15.98 -1.44
C TYR A 26 -15.50 15.79 -2.90
N ASP A 27 -16.63 16.34 -3.32
CA ASP A 27 -17.06 16.29 -4.72
C ASP A 27 -16.39 17.38 -5.59
N ASP A 28 -15.78 18.42 -5.00
CA ASP A 28 -15.06 19.48 -5.73
C ASP A 28 -13.70 19.00 -6.28
N PRO A 29 -13.52 18.96 -7.62
CA PRO A 29 -12.25 18.66 -8.31
C PRO A 29 -11.03 19.43 -7.79
N LYS A 30 -11.17 20.75 -7.68
CA LYS A 30 -10.07 21.66 -7.33
C LYS A 30 -9.67 21.46 -5.88
N TRP A 31 -10.65 21.39 -4.99
CA TRP A 31 -10.39 21.13 -3.57
C TRP A 31 -9.73 19.77 -3.37
N ARG A 32 -10.20 18.72 -4.05
CA ARG A 32 -9.58 17.39 -3.98
C ARG A 32 -8.12 17.42 -4.39
N LYS A 33 -7.79 18.11 -5.48
CA LYS A 33 -6.40 18.25 -5.94
C LYS A 33 -5.52 19.00 -4.94
N GLU A 34 -6.01 20.11 -4.40
CA GLU A 34 -5.29 20.93 -3.40
C GLU A 34 -5.06 20.18 -2.07
N ASN A 35 -5.92 19.20 -1.75
CA ASN A 35 -5.86 18.41 -0.53
C ASN A 35 -5.40 16.96 -0.75
N TYR A 36 -4.88 16.64 -1.95
CA TYR A 36 -4.37 15.32 -2.29
C TYR A 36 -5.41 14.20 -2.10
N ILE A 37 -6.64 14.39 -2.55
CA ILE A 37 -7.75 13.44 -2.35
C ILE A 37 -8.07 12.68 -3.64
N ILE A 38 -7.95 11.35 -3.58
CA ILE A 38 -8.53 10.43 -4.56
C ILE A 38 -9.67 9.65 -3.88
N ASN A 39 -10.84 9.61 -4.52
CA ASN A 39 -11.96 8.79 -4.07
C ASN A 39 -11.58 7.30 -4.14
N ARG A 40 -11.96 6.55 -3.12
CA ARG A 40 -11.72 5.10 -3.01
C ARG A 40 -12.25 4.32 -4.20
N ASP A 41 -13.45 4.63 -4.70
CA ASP A 41 -14.08 3.85 -5.77
C ASP A 41 -13.31 4.00 -7.08
N SER A 42 -12.78 5.20 -7.35
CA SER A 42 -11.86 5.43 -8.47
C SER A 42 -10.57 4.64 -8.30
N ALA A 43 -10.01 4.61 -7.09
CA ALA A 43 -8.83 3.80 -6.78
C ALA A 43 -9.10 2.29 -6.92
N TYR A 44 -10.27 1.81 -6.50
CA TYR A 44 -10.67 0.41 -6.65
C TYR A 44 -10.86 0.03 -8.12
N ALA A 45 -11.42 0.93 -8.92
CA ALA A 45 -11.68 0.70 -10.34
C ALA A 45 -10.42 0.73 -11.21
N ASN A 46 -9.38 1.49 -10.81
CA ASN A 46 -8.21 1.75 -11.65
C ASN A 46 -6.90 1.78 -10.84
N PRO A 47 -5.92 0.93 -11.17
CA PRO A 47 -4.68 0.81 -10.40
C PRO A 47 -3.78 2.05 -10.43
N TYR A 48 -3.89 2.91 -11.45
CA TYR A 48 -3.16 4.18 -11.46
C TYR A 48 -3.75 5.19 -10.47
N TYR A 49 -5.07 5.19 -10.29
CA TYR A 49 -5.71 5.99 -9.23
C TYR A 49 -5.42 5.41 -7.85
N ALA A 50 -5.35 4.09 -7.70
CA ALA A 50 -4.87 3.46 -6.47
C ALA A 50 -3.45 3.91 -6.13
N LEU A 51 -2.54 3.91 -7.11
CA LEU A 51 -1.15 4.32 -6.90
C LEU A 51 -1.07 5.79 -6.52
N GLN A 52 -1.83 6.65 -7.19
CA GLN A 52 -1.90 8.07 -6.85
C GLN A 52 -2.49 8.29 -5.46
N LYS A 53 -3.53 7.53 -5.08
CA LYS A 53 -4.15 7.59 -3.74
C LYS A 53 -3.14 7.25 -2.64
N LEU A 54 -2.28 6.24 -2.85
CA LEU A 54 -1.18 5.93 -1.93
C LEU A 54 -0.15 7.07 -1.87
N ARG A 55 0.33 7.57 -3.02
CA ARG A 55 1.29 8.69 -3.10
C ARG A 55 0.81 9.91 -2.33
N TRP A 56 -0.42 10.32 -2.61
CA TRP A 56 -1.06 11.47 -1.98
C TRP A 56 -1.39 11.24 -0.51
N GLY A 57 -1.72 10.01 -0.14
CA GLY A 57 -1.84 9.59 1.25
C GLY A 57 -0.54 9.76 2.03
N ASN A 58 0.57 9.28 1.47
CA ASN A 58 1.89 9.47 2.07
C ASN A 58 2.31 10.95 2.11
N GLN A 59 1.97 11.71 1.07
CA GLN A 59 2.18 13.15 1.08
C GLN A 59 1.45 13.83 2.25
N ARG A 60 0.16 13.54 2.45
CA ARG A 60 -0.59 14.05 3.62
C ARG A 60 0.06 13.65 4.95
N PHE A 61 0.49 12.39 5.08
CA PHE A 61 1.21 11.92 6.27
C PHE A 61 2.48 12.73 6.55
N THR A 62 3.34 12.90 5.53
CA THR A 62 4.62 13.62 5.67
C THR A 62 4.46 15.12 5.89
N GLU A 63 3.37 15.73 5.40
CA GLU A 63 3.06 17.14 5.61
C GLU A 63 2.28 17.41 6.91
N GLY A 64 1.97 16.38 7.71
CA GLY A 64 1.18 16.52 8.94
C GLY A 64 -0.29 16.88 8.69
N ARG A 65 -0.83 16.52 7.51
CA ARG A 65 -2.20 16.82 7.05
C ARG A 65 -3.06 15.56 6.88
N SER A 66 -2.74 14.49 7.60
CA SER A 66 -3.52 13.25 7.59
C SER A 66 -4.99 13.53 7.93
N ILE A 67 -5.89 12.94 7.14
CA ILE A 67 -7.34 13.10 7.34
C ILE A 67 -7.96 11.93 8.09
N HIS A 68 -7.19 10.85 8.32
CA HIS A 68 -7.61 9.66 9.06
C HIS A 68 -8.94 9.09 8.54
N PRO A 69 -9.03 8.77 7.23
CA PRO A 69 -10.29 8.40 6.63
C PRO A 69 -10.77 7.07 7.22
N ARG A 70 -12.08 6.89 7.34
CA ARG A 70 -12.71 5.58 7.60
C ARG A 70 -12.25 4.87 8.89
N GLN A 71 -12.15 5.61 9.99
CA GLN A 71 -11.75 5.07 11.30
C GLN A 71 -12.91 5.03 12.32
N ASP A 72 -14.12 5.37 11.88
CA ASP A 72 -15.31 5.49 12.74
C ASP A 72 -16.05 4.15 12.92
N ALA A 73 -16.79 4.01 14.01
CA ALA A 73 -17.54 2.79 14.34
C ALA A 73 -18.59 2.40 13.27
N ASP A 74 -19.23 3.39 12.62
CA ASP A 74 -20.19 3.14 11.54
C ASP A 74 -19.55 2.40 10.37
N VAL A 75 -18.29 2.71 10.05
CA VAL A 75 -17.53 2.03 8.99
C VAL A 75 -17.28 0.57 9.34
N ILE A 76 -16.98 0.26 10.60
CA ILE A 76 -16.80 -1.12 11.04
C ILE A 76 -18.10 -1.93 10.88
N ASN A 77 -19.25 -1.34 11.21
CA ASN A 77 -20.55 -1.98 11.04
C ASN A 77 -20.87 -2.26 9.56
N GLU A 78 -20.45 -1.38 8.65
CA GLU A 78 -20.57 -1.61 7.21
C GLU A 78 -19.63 -2.71 6.73
N LEU A 79 -18.37 -2.69 7.16
CA LEU A 79 -17.34 -3.65 6.76
C LEU A 79 -17.59 -5.07 7.28
N ALA A 80 -18.40 -5.22 8.33
CA ALA A 80 -18.86 -6.54 8.80
C ALA A 80 -19.63 -7.32 7.72
N LYS A 81 -20.17 -6.64 6.70
CA LYS A 81 -20.90 -7.25 5.58
C LYS A 81 -19.97 -7.67 4.44
N GLY A 82 -18.74 -7.15 4.39
CA GLY A 82 -17.77 -7.43 3.33
C GLY A 82 -16.71 -6.36 3.18
N GLN A 83 -15.65 -6.68 2.44
CA GLN A 83 -14.52 -5.79 2.18
C GLN A 83 -14.23 -5.67 0.69
N GLN A 84 -13.72 -4.50 0.29
CA GLN A 84 -13.30 -4.20 -1.09
C GLN A 84 -12.07 -3.28 -1.04
N PRO A 85 -10.91 -3.77 -0.59
CA PRO A 85 -9.68 -2.98 -0.57
C PRO A 85 -9.31 -2.55 -1.99
N PHE A 86 -8.76 -1.34 -2.15
CA PHE A 86 -8.36 -0.83 -3.48
C PHE A 86 -6.93 -1.25 -3.87
N ALA A 87 -6.10 -1.58 -2.89
CA ALA A 87 -4.73 -2.01 -3.09
C ALA A 87 -4.32 -3.09 -2.10
N THR A 88 -3.38 -3.92 -2.52
CA THR A 88 -2.67 -4.89 -1.69
C THR A 88 -1.29 -4.34 -1.33
N ILE A 89 -0.93 -4.35 -0.05
CA ILE A 89 0.41 -3.97 0.42
C ILE A 89 1.13 -5.22 0.90
N VAL A 90 2.30 -5.48 0.31
CA VAL A 90 3.25 -6.51 0.75
C VAL A 90 4.38 -5.81 1.49
N GLY A 91 4.30 -5.76 2.81
CA GLY A 91 5.15 -4.91 3.63
C GLY A 91 5.99 -5.65 4.66
N CYS A 92 6.94 -4.94 5.27
CA CYS A 92 7.74 -5.50 6.36
C CYS A 92 6.93 -5.58 7.68
N SER A 93 7.17 -6.60 8.50
CA SER A 93 6.65 -6.69 9.88
C SER A 93 7.23 -5.64 10.86
N ASP A 94 8.20 -4.83 10.42
CA ASP A 94 8.80 -3.77 11.23
C ASP A 94 7.72 -2.85 11.84
N SER A 95 7.74 -2.71 13.16
CA SER A 95 6.70 -2.01 13.92
C SER A 95 6.57 -0.52 13.58
N ARG A 96 7.55 0.05 12.85
CA ARG A 96 7.56 1.45 12.40
C ARG A 96 6.93 1.64 11.02
N VAL A 97 6.52 0.56 10.36
CA VAL A 97 6.04 0.56 8.96
C VAL A 97 4.57 0.13 8.90
N SER A 98 3.70 0.93 9.51
CA SER A 98 2.24 0.72 9.48
C SER A 98 1.65 1.32 8.20
N ALA A 99 1.30 0.46 7.24
CA ALA A 99 0.89 0.86 5.89
C ALA A 99 -0.33 1.80 5.87
N GLU A 100 -1.33 1.52 6.69
CA GLU A 100 -2.55 2.31 6.81
C GLU A 100 -2.26 3.73 7.32
N ILE A 101 -1.30 3.87 8.24
CA ILE A 101 -0.91 5.16 8.80
C ILE A 101 -0.07 5.94 7.79
N LEU A 102 0.99 5.31 7.26
CA LEU A 102 1.95 5.98 6.38
C LEU A 102 1.34 6.38 5.02
N PHE A 103 0.26 5.71 4.60
CA PHE A 103 -0.52 6.10 3.43
C PHE A 103 -1.82 6.84 3.79
N ASP A 104 -2.08 7.18 5.06
CA ASP A 104 -3.30 7.86 5.51
C ASP A 104 -4.60 7.23 4.94
N GLN A 105 -4.76 5.93 5.21
CA GLN A 105 -5.91 5.11 4.84
C GLN A 105 -6.63 4.59 6.09
N GLY A 106 -7.83 4.05 5.91
CA GLY A 106 -8.65 3.51 7.00
C GLY A 106 -8.99 2.04 6.86
N PHE A 107 -10.00 1.63 7.64
CA PHE A 107 -10.47 0.26 7.61
C PHE A 107 -11.04 -0.11 6.23
N GLY A 108 -10.67 -1.29 5.74
CA GLY A 108 -11.17 -1.85 4.49
C GLY A 108 -10.65 -1.17 3.22
N ASP A 109 -9.66 -0.28 3.32
CA ASP A 109 -9.04 0.40 2.18
C ASP A 109 -7.88 -0.41 1.59
N LEU A 110 -7.06 -1.03 2.45
CA LEU A 110 -5.89 -1.81 2.07
C LEU A 110 -6.04 -3.28 2.48
N PHE A 111 -5.53 -4.18 1.64
CA PHE A 111 -5.33 -5.58 2.01
C PHE A 111 -3.84 -5.79 2.30
N VAL A 112 -3.48 -6.11 3.54
CA VAL A 112 -2.09 -6.01 3.99
C VAL A 112 -1.57 -7.38 4.41
N THR A 113 -0.41 -7.77 3.86
CA THR A 113 0.38 -8.91 4.32
C THR A 113 1.75 -8.44 4.76
N ARG A 114 2.23 -8.95 5.90
CA ARG A 114 3.49 -8.50 6.52
C ARG A 114 4.33 -9.65 7.02
N THR A 115 5.58 -9.66 6.58
CA THR A 115 6.65 -10.57 7.03
C THR A 115 7.95 -9.78 7.18
N ALA A 116 8.92 -10.26 7.98
CA ALA A 116 10.19 -9.56 8.12
C ALA A 116 10.95 -9.50 6.78
N GLY A 117 11.41 -8.31 6.37
CA GLY A 117 12.00 -8.08 5.04
C GLY A 117 11.02 -8.28 3.87
N GLN A 118 9.72 -8.25 4.19
CA GLN A 118 8.59 -8.55 3.31
C GLN A 118 8.67 -9.89 2.57
N VAL A 119 9.53 -10.80 3.06
CA VAL A 119 9.79 -12.14 2.50
C VAL A 119 8.49 -12.91 2.29
N MET A 120 8.28 -13.36 1.07
CA MET A 120 7.10 -14.11 0.70
C MET A 120 7.34 -15.61 0.81
N ALA A 121 6.26 -16.33 1.14
CA ALA A 121 6.19 -17.77 1.12
C ALA A 121 4.80 -18.21 0.61
N GLN A 122 4.53 -19.51 0.58
CA GLN A 122 3.26 -20.07 0.07
C GLN A 122 2.01 -19.39 0.63
N ALA A 123 1.96 -19.13 1.94
CA ALA A 123 0.83 -18.42 2.56
C ALA A 123 0.73 -16.95 2.09
N SER A 124 1.86 -16.27 1.89
CA SER A 124 1.91 -14.91 1.34
C SER A 124 1.39 -14.87 -0.10
N TYR A 125 1.82 -15.80 -0.95
CA TYR A 125 1.36 -15.92 -2.34
C TYR A 125 -0.16 -16.11 -2.40
N GLY A 126 -0.69 -17.11 -1.69
CA GLY A 126 -2.13 -17.35 -1.64
C GLY A 126 -2.92 -16.15 -1.10
N THR A 127 -2.34 -15.41 -0.15
CA THR A 127 -2.94 -14.17 0.41
C THR A 127 -3.01 -13.06 -0.65
N ILE A 128 -1.96 -12.87 -1.44
CA ILE A 128 -1.90 -11.84 -2.50
C ILE A 128 -2.80 -12.22 -3.69
N GLU A 129 -2.83 -13.50 -4.07
CA GLU A 129 -3.75 -14.04 -5.07
C GLU A 129 -5.20 -13.88 -4.64
N PHE A 130 -5.53 -14.17 -3.38
CA PHE A 130 -6.88 -13.96 -2.84
C PHE A 130 -7.30 -12.50 -2.96
N ALA A 131 -6.42 -11.55 -2.61
CA ALA A 131 -6.73 -10.13 -2.73
C ALA A 131 -7.02 -9.73 -4.19
N SER A 132 -6.22 -10.21 -5.12
CA SER A 132 -6.32 -9.83 -6.54
C SER A 132 -7.50 -10.52 -7.23
N ALA A 133 -7.66 -11.83 -7.03
CA ALA A 133 -8.65 -12.64 -7.73
C ALA A 133 -10.02 -12.68 -7.04
N ALA A 134 -10.07 -12.69 -5.71
CA ALA A 134 -11.33 -12.76 -4.96
C ALA A 134 -11.86 -11.38 -4.53
N LEU A 135 -10.98 -10.46 -4.12
CA LEU A 135 -11.38 -9.11 -3.67
C LEU A 135 -11.28 -8.05 -4.78
N GLY A 136 -10.56 -8.34 -5.86
CA GLY A 136 -10.44 -7.48 -7.03
C GLY A 136 -9.51 -6.29 -6.85
N THR A 137 -8.52 -6.38 -5.94
CA THR A 137 -7.45 -5.37 -5.85
C THR A 137 -6.68 -5.34 -7.16
N LYS A 138 -6.44 -4.13 -7.70
CA LYS A 138 -5.76 -3.96 -9.00
C LYS A 138 -4.34 -3.44 -8.86
N LEU A 139 -3.98 -2.97 -7.68
CA LEU A 139 -2.63 -2.53 -7.36
C LEU A 139 -2.05 -3.42 -6.27
N ILE A 140 -0.85 -3.94 -6.51
CA ILE A 140 0.01 -4.53 -5.50
C ILE A 140 1.23 -3.62 -5.34
N LEU A 141 1.47 -3.15 -4.12
CA LEU A 141 2.67 -2.41 -3.75
C LEU A 141 3.54 -3.28 -2.83
N VAL A 142 4.75 -3.60 -3.29
CA VAL A 142 5.80 -4.20 -2.45
C VAL A 142 6.54 -3.07 -1.75
N LEU A 143 6.44 -3.01 -0.42
CA LEU A 143 6.96 -1.91 0.39
C LEU A 143 8.12 -2.37 1.28
N GLY A 144 9.33 -2.03 0.87
CA GLY A 144 10.52 -2.08 1.72
C GLY A 144 10.65 -0.82 2.59
N HIS A 145 11.69 -0.76 3.41
CA HIS A 145 11.99 0.43 4.20
C HIS A 145 13.48 0.58 4.51
N SER A 146 13.92 1.81 4.75
CA SER A 146 15.29 2.09 5.17
C SER A 146 15.58 1.44 6.54
N LYS A 147 16.84 1.08 6.77
CA LYS A 147 17.31 0.41 8.01
C LYS A 147 16.53 -0.88 8.35
N CYS A 148 16.26 -1.72 7.35
CA CYS A 148 15.57 -2.99 7.54
C CYS A 148 16.47 -4.04 8.20
N GLY A 149 16.12 -4.49 9.41
CA GLY A 149 16.91 -5.46 10.17
C GLY A 149 17.03 -6.83 9.49
N ALA A 150 16.03 -7.26 8.72
CA ALA A 150 16.11 -8.52 7.97
C ALA A 150 17.13 -8.43 6.82
N VAL A 151 17.22 -7.28 6.15
CA VAL A 151 18.22 -7.03 5.10
C VAL A 151 19.62 -6.88 5.69
N GLU A 152 19.75 -6.17 6.80
CA GLU A 152 21.00 -6.07 7.56
C GLU A 152 21.50 -7.44 8.02
N ALA A 153 20.61 -8.28 8.56
CA ALA A 153 20.93 -9.66 8.92
C ALA A 153 21.38 -10.47 7.69
N ALA A 154 20.73 -10.29 6.53
CA ALA A 154 21.13 -10.95 5.30
C ALA A 154 22.48 -10.45 4.76
N ILE A 155 22.91 -9.23 5.06
CA ILE A 155 24.27 -8.76 4.75
C ILE A 155 25.28 -9.45 5.67
N SER A 156 25.04 -9.41 6.97
CA SER A 156 26.04 -9.74 8.00
C SER A 156 26.16 -11.23 8.31
N LEU A 157 25.09 -12.00 8.20
CA LEU A 157 25.07 -13.42 8.58
C LEU A 157 25.39 -14.33 7.39
N PRO A 158 25.99 -15.52 7.61
CA PRO A 158 26.18 -16.50 6.54
C PRO A 158 24.83 -17.00 5.99
N GLU A 159 24.87 -17.70 4.86
CA GLU A 159 23.72 -18.49 4.40
C GLU A 159 23.43 -19.62 5.40
N ASN A 160 22.15 -19.99 5.53
CA ASN A 160 21.67 -21.04 6.43
C ASN A 160 22.08 -20.88 7.92
N PRO A 161 21.88 -19.70 8.55
CA PRO A 161 22.10 -19.57 9.98
C PRO A 161 21.11 -20.45 10.78
N PRO A 162 21.43 -20.86 12.02
CA PRO A 162 20.55 -21.73 12.80
C PRO A 162 19.13 -21.16 12.99
N GLY A 163 18.13 -22.04 12.96
CA GLY A 163 16.72 -21.71 13.20
C GLY A 163 15.96 -21.19 11.98
N HIS A 164 14.69 -20.82 12.17
CA HIS A 164 13.79 -20.43 11.07
C HIS A 164 14.13 -19.08 10.43
N ILE A 165 14.95 -18.26 11.08
CA ILE A 165 15.45 -16.98 10.53
C ILE A 165 16.25 -17.18 9.23
N SER A 166 16.82 -18.37 9.02
CA SER A 166 17.46 -18.77 7.75
C SER A 166 16.55 -18.57 6.55
N THR A 167 15.25 -18.82 6.69
CA THR A 167 14.25 -18.63 5.63
C THR A 167 14.27 -17.18 5.13
N LEU A 168 14.30 -16.23 6.07
CA LEU A 168 14.31 -14.81 5.75
C LEU A 168 15.64 -14.40 5.11
N ILE A 169 16.74 -14.81 5.74
CA ILE A 169 18.09 -14.45 5.32
C ILE A 169 18.39 -14.98 3.92
N ASN A 170 18.09 -16.24 3.66
CA ASN A 170 18.35 -16.88 2.37
C ASN A 170 17.50 -16.27 1.25
N SER A 171 16.25 -15.91 1.54
CA SER A 171 15.37 -15.22 0.57
C SER A 171 15.91 -13.85 0.17
N ILE A 172 16.47 -13.09 1.13
CA ILE A 172 16.98 -11.72 0.89
C ILE A 172 18.41 -11.72 0.36
N LYS A 173 19.23 -12.73 0.67
CA LYS A 173 20.67 -12.81 0.33
C LYS A 173 21.00 -12.48 -1.14
N PRO A 174 20.20 -12.90 -2.16
CA PRO A 174 20.46 -12.52 -3.55
C PRO A 174 20.50 -10.99 -3.77
N ALA A 175 19.68 -10.22 -3.03
CA ALA A 175 19.66 -8.77 -3.12
C ALA A 175 20.93 -8.11 -2.56
N THR A 176 21.59 -8.74 -1.58
CA THR A 176 22.79 -8.20 -0.94
C THR A 176 24.05 -8.48 -1.76
N LYS A 177 24.14 -9.68 -2.38
CA LYS A 177 25.29 -10.11 -3.18
C LYS A 177 25.59 -9.18 -4.36
N ARG A 178 24.56 -8.54 -4.95
CA ARG A 178 24.71 -7.67 -6.12
C ARG A 178 25.61 -6.44 -5.85
N TYR A 179 25.70 -5.99 -4.60
CA TYR A 179 26.39 -4.74 -4.23
C TYR A 179 27.54 -4.95 -3.24
N PHE A 180 27.83 -6.20 -2.86
CA PHE A 180 28.87 -6.52 -1.89
C PHE A 180 30.24 -6.09 -2.43
N GLY A 181 30.96 -5.26 -1.66
CA GLY A 181 32.28 -4.72 -2.05
C GLY A 181 32.24 -3.62 -3.12
N VAL A 182 31.05 -3.15 -3.50
CA VAL A 182 30.86 -2.14 -4.56
C VAL A 182 30.45 -0.76 -4.00
N SER A 183 29.85 -0.72 -2.81
CA SER A 183 29.29 0.52 -2.25
C SER A 183 29.37 0.58 -0.72
N ASP A 184 29.69 1.76 -0.20
CA ASP A 184 29.64 2.08 1.24
C ASP A 184 28.20 2.13 1.77
N ASN A 185 27.20 2.26 0.89
CA ASN A 185 25.77 2.26 1.21
C ASN A 185 25.09 0.91 0.91
N LEU A 186 25.80 -0.20 1.17
CA LEU A 186 25.35 -1.56 0.85
C LEU A 186 23.92 -1.84 1.32
N LEU A 187 23.55 -1.41 2.53
CA LEU A 187 22.21 -1.65 3.09
C LEU A 187 21.11 -0.99 2.27
N GLU A 188 21.31 0.25 1.84
CA GLU A 188 20.32 1.00 1.05
C GLU A 188 20.08 0.35 -0.31
N PHE A 189 21.17 0.02 -1.02
CA PHE A 189 21.09 -0.69 -2.30
C PHE A 189 20.47 -2.08 -2.15
N ALA A 190 20.81 -2.82 -1.10
CA ALA A 190 20.23 -4.12 -0.83
C ALA A 190 18.73 -4.05 -0.50
N VAL A 191 18.27 -3.03 0.25
CA VAL A 191 16.84 -2.80 0.51
C VAL A 191 16.10 -2.57 -0.81
N ARG A 192 16.59 -1.65 -1.65
CA ARG A 192 15.98 -1.34 -2.94
C ARG A 192 15.93 -2.58 -3.84
N GLN A 193 17.03 -3.31 -3.90
CA GLN A 193 17.10 -4.53 -4.70
C GLN A 193 16.19 -5.64 -4.17
N ASN A 194 16.02 -5.76 -2.85
CA ASN A 194 15.11 -6.73 -2.26
C ASN A 194 13.66 -6.45 -2.66
N VAL A 195 13.26 -5.17 -2.75
CA VAL A 195 11.94 -4.78 -3.27
C VAL A 195 11.81 -5.14 -4.76
N ILE A 196 12.81 -4.82 -5.58
CA ILE A 196 12.80 -5.11 -7.03
C ILE A 196 12.71 -6.63 -7.28
N ASN A 197 13.48 -7.43 -6.57
CA ASN A 197 13.46 -8.89 -6.69
C ASN A 197 12.07 -9.45 -6.41
N GLN A 198 11.43 -8.97 -5.33
CA GLN A 198 10.09 -9.43 -4.93
C GLN A 198 8.98 -8.94 -5.85
N VAL A 199 9.12 -7.75 -6.44
CA VAL A 199 8.23 -7.32 -7.53
C VAL A 199 8.32 -8.26 -8.72
N ASN A 200 9.53 -8.62 -9.14
CA ASN A 200 9.73 -9.54 -10.26
C ASN A 200 9.22 -10.95 -9.95
N GLU A 201 9.45 -11.44 -8.74
CA GLU A 201 8.91 -12.71 -8.25
C GLU A 201 7.38 -12.75 -8.39
N LEU A 202 6.66 -11.71 -7.96
CA LEU A 202 5.20 -11.64 -8.10
C LEU A 202 4.74 -11.52 -9.56
N ARG A 203 5.51 -10.86 -10.43
CA ARG A 203 5.22 -10.76 -11.87
C ARG A 203 5.40 -12.09 -12.59
N GLU A 204 6.25 -12.96 -12.09
CA GLU A 204 6.54 -14.30 -12.63
C GLU A 204 5.74 -15.40 -11.92
N LEU A 205 4.98 -15.05 -10.87
CA LEU A 205 4.23 -16.00 -10.05
C LEU A 205 3.01 -16.55 -10.81
N GLU A 206 3.17 -17.72 -11.41
CA GLU A 206 2.10 -18.51 -12.02
C GLU A 206 1.26 -19.29 -10.98
N PRO A 207 -0.01 -19.61 -11.29
CA PRO A 207 -0.70 -19.31 -12.54
C PRO A 207 -1.53 -18.03 -12.54
N VAL A 208 -1.71 -17.38 -11.38
CA VAL A 208 -2.70 -16.29 -11.26
C VAL A 208 -2.06 -14.93 -11.50
N LEU A 209 -1.14 -14.49 -10.65
CA LEU A 209 -0.63 -13.11 -10.68
C LEU A 209 0.11 -12.81 -11.97
N SER A 210 0.96 -13.71 -12.45
CA SER A 210 1.70 -13.49 -13.69
C SER A 210 0.78 -13.26 -14.88
N ARG A 211 -0.30 -14.05 -15.01
CA ARG A 211 -1.28 -13.89 -16.09
C ARG A 211 -2.09 -12.60 -15.97
N MET A 212 -2.54 -12.27 -14.76
CA MET A 212 -3.24 -11.00 -14.52
C MET A 212 -2.35 -9.79 -14.84
N TYR A 213 -1.07 -9.87 -14.45
CA TYR A 213 -0.07 -8.84 -14.76
C TYR A 213 0.15 -8.72 -16.27
N GLN A 214 0.45 -9.82 -16.97
CA GLN A 214 0.67 -9.81 -18.42
C GLN A 214 -0.53 -9.29 -19.22
N ARG A 215 -1.76 -9.53 -18.75
CA ARG A 215 -3.01 -8.99 -19.33
C ARG A 215 -3.29 -7.53 -18.99
N GLY A 216 -2.45 -6.90 -18.18
CA GLY A 216 -2.63 -5.52 -17.72
C GLY A 216 -3.85 -5.33 -16.82
N GLU A 217 -4.29 -6.38 -16.13
CA GLU A 217 -5.43 -6.35 -15.19
C GLU A 217 -5.02 -5.81 -13.82
N ILE A 218 -3.75 -6.01 -13.46
CA ILE A 218 -3.15 -5.51 -12.21
C ILE A 218 -1.83 -4.80 -12.50
N LEU A 219 -1.43 -3.91 -11.59
CA LEU A 219 -0.09 -3.35 -11.51
C LEU A 219 0.62 -3.89 -10.27
N ILE A 220 1.90 -4.26 -10.44
CA ILE A 220 2.78 -4.67 -9.36
C ILE A 220 3.96 -3.71 -9.37
N VAL A 221 4.08 -2.90 -8.32
CA VAL A 221 5.09 -1.84 -8.19
C VAL A 221 5.79 -1.94 -6.84
N GLY A 222 6.97 -1.33 -6.76
CA GLY A 222 7.80 -1.28 -5.55
C GLY A 222 7.89 0.11 -4.95
N GLY A 223 8.09 0.17 -3.64
CA GLY A 223 8.44 1.39 -2.93
C GLY A 223 9.36 1.12 -1.74
N VAL A 224 10.11 2.15 -1.33
CA VAL A 224 10.94 2.15 -0.13
C VAL A 224 10.49 3.29 0.77
N TYR A 225 10.02 2.94 1.96
CA TYR A 225 9.70 3.89 3.01
C TYR A 225 10.96 4.34 3.76
N ASP A 226 11.21 5.63 3.80
CA ASP A 226 12.30 6.20 4.59
C ASP A 226 11.83 6.48 6.03
N LEU A 227 12.45 5.78 6.99
CA LEU A 227 12.10 5.90 8.41
C LEU A 227 12.38 7.28 9.01
N ALA A 228 13.28 8.07 8.44
CA ALA A 228 13.69 9.36 9.00
C ALA A 228 12.76 10.50 8.56
N THR A 229 12.26 10.42 7.33
CA THR A 229 11.45 11.47 6.70
C THR A 229 9.96 11.12 6.64
N GLY A 230 9.62 9.84 6.74
CA GLY A 230 8.27 9.34 6.53
C GLY A 230 7.87 9.26 5.05
N GLN A 231 8.76 9.58 4.11
CA GLN A 231 8.47 9.58 2.68
C GLN A 231 8.58 8.16 2.11
N VAL A 232 7.72 7.83 1.15
CA VAL A 232 7.85 6.63 0.32
C VAL A 232 8.39 7.02 -1.05
N GLU A 233 9.58 6.54 -1.37
CA GLU A 233 10.09 6.57 -2.74
C GLU A 233 9.44 5.42 -3.52
N PHE A 234 8.73 5.73 -4.60
CA PHE A 234 8.19 4.73 -5.52
C PHE A 234 9.25 4.41 -6.57
N LEU A 235 9.63 3.14 -6.69
CA LEU A 235 10.81 2.74 -7.46
C LEU A 235 10.52 2.78 -8.97
N GLU A 236 11.16 3.69 -9.70
CA GLU A 236 10.98 3.83 -11.15
C GLU A 236 11.32 2.55 -11.91
N GLU A 237 12.29 1.77 -11.44
CA GLU A 237 12.68 0.46 -12.00
C GLU A 237 11.54 -0.55 -12.01
N THR A 238 10.54 -0.35 -11.16
CA THR A 238 9.33 -1.19 -11.09
C THR A 238 8.15 -0.56 -11.83
N MET A 239 8.31 0.62 -12.40
CA MET A 239 7.24 1.35 -13.10
C MET A 239 7.55 1.60 -14.58
N VAL A 240 8.76 1.28 -15.03
CA VAL A 240 9.12 1.14 -16.44
C VAL A 240 8.56 -0.17 -17.00
N ASP A 241 8.27 -0.18 -18.31
CA ASP A 241 7.83 -1.37 -19.06
C ASP A 241 6.63 -2.11 -18.46
N LEU A 242 5.72 -1.35 -17.82
CA LEU A 242 4.46 -1.89 -17.34
C LEU A 242 3.64 -2.45 -18.52
N PRO A 243 2.90 -3.55 -18.30
CA PRO A 243 2.07 -4.17 -19.33
C PRO A 243 1.09 -3.16 -19.91
N ALA A 244 0.74 -3.33 -21.18
CA ALA A 244 -0.33 -2.56 -21.79
C ALA A 244 -1.62 -2.82 -20.99
N THR A 245 -2.24 -1.75 -20.47
CA THR A 245 -3.45 -1.87 -19.66
C THR A 245 -4.64 -1.22 -20.36
N LYS A 246 -5.84 -1.70 -20.04
CA LYS A 246 -7.10 -1.03 -20.42
C LYS A 246 -7.41 0.19 -19.56
N PHE A 247 -6.63 0.45 -18.51
CA PHE A 247 -6.91 1.51 -17.54
C PHE A 247 -6.39 2.84 -18.04
N SER A 248 -7.27 3.84 -18.04
CA SER A 248 -6.90 5.20 -18.41
C SER A 248 -5.94 5.80 -17.39
N LYS A 249 -4.87 6.44 -17.88
CA LYS A 249 -4.02 7.35 -17.11
C LYS A 249 -4.51 8.81 -17.18
N LYS A 250 -5.49 9.12 -18.03
CA LYS A 250 -6.03 10.47 -18.18
C LYS A 250 -6.70 10.89 -16.87
N ASP A 251 -6.59 12.18 -16.57
CA ASP A 251 -7.27 12.83 -15.45
C ASP A 251 -6.89 12.32 -14.05
N ILE A 252 -5.76 11.59 -13.88
CA ILE A 252 -5.18 11.32 -12.54
C ILE A 252 -4.88 12.65 -11.82
N MET A 253 -4.46 13.66 -12.58
CA MET A 253 -4.14 15.02 -12.10
C MET A 253 -5.23 16.05 -12.44
N GLY A 254 -6.36 15.59 -12.99
CA GLY A 254 -7.47 16.40 -13.53
C GLY A 254 -8.86 15.88 -13.17
N MET A 255 -8.98 15.13 -12.07
CA MET A 255 -10.25 14.88 -11.39
C MET A 255 -10.89 16.17 -10.91
#